data_AF-A0A1N7CC44-F1
#
_entry.id   AF-A0A1N7CC44-F1
#
_cell.length_a   1.000
_cell.length_b   1.000
_cell.length_c   1.000
_cell.angle_alpha   90.00
_cell.angle_beta   90.00
_cell.angle_gamma   90.00
#
_symmetry.space_group_name_H-M   'P 1'
#
loop_
_entity.id
_entity.type
_entity.pdbx_description
1 polymer ?
#
loop_
_entity_poly.entity_id
_entity_poly.type
_entity_poly.pdbx_seq_one_letter_code
_entity_poly.pdbx_strand_id
1 'polypeptide(L)' 'MSFNSKKQLSFGDLYEQAKDWAQNDKPQFLEMLDQYLDLSEFIPFSFYTAYYKYFGRKREYDLESMLSAFILQKILG' A
#
# COMPACT_ATOMS: atom_id res chain seq x y z
N MET A 1 -2.34 -6.00 -22.89
CA MET A 1 -0.88 -5.82 -23.02
C MET A 1 -0.22 -7.19 -22.97
N SER A 2 0.51 -7.61 -23.99
CA SER A 2 1.21 -8.91 -24.01
C SER A 2 2.49 -8.78 -23.21
N PHE A 3 2.63 -9.56 -22.12
CA PHE A 3 3.88 -9.69 -21.39
C PHE A 3 4.93 -10.29 -22.33
N ASN A 4 5.93 -9.48 -22.70
CA ASN A 4 7.02 -9.89 -23.58
C ASN A 4 7.79 -11.05 -22.90
N SER A 5 7.69 -12.26 -23.44
CA SER A 5 7.94 -13.51 -22.69
C SER A 5 9.41 -13.89 -22.48
N LYS A 6 10.38 -12.98 -22.66
CA LYS A 6 11.83 -13.30 -22.57
C LYS A 6 12.72 -12.22 -21.96
N LYS A 7 12.29 -11.56 -20.89
CA LYS A 7 13.19 -10.78 -20.05
C LYS A 7 12.91 -11.14 -18.59
N GLN A 8 13.88 -11.73 -17.90
CA GLN A 8 13.79 -11.90 -16.46
C GLN A 8 13.70 -10.50 -15.86
N LEU A 9 12.56 -10.17 -15.26
CA LEU A 9 12.38 -8.92 -14.55
C LEU A 9 13.30 -8.93 -13.33
N SER A 10 14.19 -7.94 -13.25
CA SER A 10 14.93 -7.69 -12.02
C SER A 10 14.05 -6.92 -11.03
N PHE A 11 14.41 -6.97 -9.75
CA PHE A 11 13.76 -6.12 -8.74
C PHE A 11 13.89 -4.63 -9.08
N GLY A 12 15.00 -4.22 -9.71
CA GLY A 12 15.20 -2.85 -10.18
C GLY A 12 14.21 -2.44 -11.28
N ASP A 13 13.92 -3.34 -12.22
CA ASP A 13 12.94 -3.06 -13.29
C ASP A 13 11.52 -2.88 -12.71
N LEU A 14 11.15 -3.71 -11.73
CA LEU A 14 9.87 -3.59 -11.02
C LEU A 14 9.77 -2.28 -10.22
N TYR A 15 10.87 -1.89 -9.56
CA TYR A 15 10.93 -0.64 -8.82
C TYR A 15 10.76 0.58 -9.73
N GLU A 16 11.48 0.63 -10.85
CA GLU A 16 11.34 1.75 -11.82
C GLU A 16 9.95 1.78 -12.44
N GLN A 17 9.34 0.62 -12.71
CA GLN A 17 7.97 0.55 -13.20
C GLN A 17 6.95 1.05 -12.16
N ALA A 18 7.08 0.65 -10.90
CA ALA A 18 6.22 1.14 -9.83
C ALA A 18 6.36 2.66 -9.63
N LYS A 19 7.57 3.19 -9.77
CA LYS A 19 7.85 4.62 -9.70
C LYS A 19 7.24 5.38 -10.87
N ASP A 20 7.32 4.83 -12.09
CA ASP A 20 6.68 5.40 -13.28
C ASP A 20 5.16 5.46 -13.09
N TRP A 21 4.53 4.38 -12.62
CA TRP A 21 3.09 4.38 -12.31
C TRP A 21 2.74 5.39 -11.21
N ALA A 22 3.52 5.49 -10.13
CA ALA A 22 3.25 6.48 -9.08
C ALA A 22 3.20 7.93 -9.62
N GLN A 23 4.00 8.24 -10.64
CA GLN A 23 4.05 9.57 -11.26
C GLN A 23 2.98 9.75 -12.34
N ASN A 24 2.91 8.80 -13.28
CA ASN A 24 2.21 8.94 -14.55
C ASN A 24 0.88 8.17 -14.61
N ASP A 25 0.70 7.12 -13.80
CA ASP A 25 -0.48 6.26 -13.79
C ASP A 25 -0.87 5.82 -12.37
N LYS A 26 -1.38 6.78 -11.58
CA LYS A 26 -1.77 6.53 -10.19
C LYS A 26 -2.79 5.40 -10.04
N PRO A 27 -3.81 5.25 -10.91
CA PRO A 27 -4.71 4.11 -10.85
C PRO A 27 -3.98 2.76 -10.91
N GLN A 28 -3.05 2.59 -11.87
CA GLN A 28 -2.28 1.34 -11.99
C GLN A 28 -1.37 1.10 -10.78
N PHE A 29 -0.79 2.18 -10.22
CA PHE A 29 0.00 2.11 -8.99
C PHE A 29 -0.82 1.61 -7.80
N LEU A 30 -2.04 2.15 -7.62
CA LEU A 30 -2.94 1.75 -6.54
C LEU A 30 -3.42 0.30 -6.69
N GLU A 31 -3.73 -0.14 -7.91
CA GLU A 31 -4.10 -1.53 -8.20
C GLU A 31 -2.96 -2.51 -7.85
N MET A 32 -1.72 -2.14 -8.17
CA MET A 32 -0.54 -2.93 -7.80
C MET A 32 -0.39 -3.03 -6.27
N LEU A 33 -0.56 -1.91 -5.54
CA LEU A 33 -0.52 -1.94 -4.08
C LEU A 33 -1.62 -2.83 -3.51
N ASP A 34 -2.86 -2.70 -3.99
CA ASP A 34 -3.99 -3.52 -3.53
C ASP A 34 -3.76 -5.02 -3.78
N GLN A 35 -3.15 -5.37 -4.91
CA GLN A 35 -2.90 -6.76 -5.28
C GLN A 35 -1.77 -7.42 -4.46
N TYR A 36 -0.72 -6.68 -4.12
CA TYR A 36 0.53 -7.26 -3.60
C TYR A 36 0.92 -6.79 -2.20
N LEU A 37 0.27 -5.77 -1.65
CA LEU A 37 0.55 -5.23 -0.32
C LEU A 37 -0.62 -5.49 0.62
N ASP A 38 -0.56 -6.58 1.37
CA ASP A 38 -1.42 -6.77 2.53
C ASP A 38 -0.79 -6.11 3.76
N LEU A 39 -1.29 -4.94 4.16
CA LEU A 39 -0.78 -4.22 5.32
C LEU A 39 -1.01 -4.98 6.63
N SER A 40 -2.03 -5.83 6.72
CA SER A 40 -2.37 -6.53 7.96
C SER A 40 -1.25 -7.48 8.41
N GLU A 41 -0.49 -8.03 7.45
CA GLU A 41 0.66 -8.91 7.72
C GLU A 41 1.80 -8.20 8.46
N PHE A 42 1.89 -6.86 8.35
CA PHE A 42 2.97 -6.06 8.91
C PHE A 42 2.61 -5.39 10.24
N ILE A 43 1.34 -5.42 10.65
CA ILE A 43 0.87 -4.69 11.83
C ILE A 43 0.94 -5.61 13.07
N PRO A 44 1.76 -5.29 14.09
CA PRO A 44 1.81 -6.08 15.31
C PRO A 44 0.49 -6.01 16.09
N PHE A 45 0.13 -7.12 16.74
CA PHE A 45 -1.07 -7.19 17.59
C PHE A 45 -1.11 -6.12 18.69
N SER A 46 0.05 -5.73 19.23
CA SER A 46 0.15 -4.65 20.21
C SER A 46 -0.34 -3.30 19.65
N PHE A 47 -0.16 -3.07 18.35
CA PHE A 47 -0.61 -1.86 17.67
C PHE A 47 -2.13 -1.84 17.50
N TYR A 48 -2.73 -2.98 17.11
CA TYR A 48 -4.18 -3.16 17.14
C TYR A 48 -4.76 -2.86 18.51
N THR A 49 -4.15 -3.41 19.57
CA THR A 49 -4.59 -3.19 20.95
C THR A 49 -4.53 -1.71 21.34
N ALA A 50 -3.45 -1.03 20.97
CA ALA A 50 -3.28 0.39 21.25
C ALA A 50 -4.28 1.25 20.45
N TYR A 51 -4.48 0.95 19.17
CA TYR A 51 -5.37 1.69 18.29
C TYR A 51 -6.83 1.55 18.72
N TYR A 52 -7.30 0.33 19.02
CA TYR A 52 -8.69 0.08 19.39
C TYR A 52 -8.99 0.28 20.88
N LYS A 53 -8.01 0.72 21.69
CA LYS A 53 -8.26 1.12 23.08
C LYS A 53 -9.39 2.16 23.14
N TYR A 54 -10.31 1.99 24.08
CA TYR A 54 -11.48 2.86 24.20
C TYR A 54 -11.07 4.25 24.71
N PHE A 55 -11.40 5.29 23.95
CA PHE A 55 -11.16 6.70 24.29
C PHE A 55 -12.45 7.54 24.36
N GLY A 56 -13.62 6.92 24.51
CA GLY A 56 -14.90 7.63 24.63
C GLY A 56 -15.47 8.20 23.32
N ARG A 57 -14.83 7.95 22.17
CA ARG A 57 -15.34 8.32 20.84
C ARG A 57 -15.40 7.10 19.92
N LYS A 58 -16.46 6.98 19.14
CA LYS A 58 -16.59 5.95 18.10
C LYS A 58 -15.60 6.28 16.98
N ARG A 59 -14.77 5.30 16.59
CA ARG A 59 -13.91 5.40 15.42
C ARG A 59 -14.73 5.07 14.17
N GLU A 60 -14.56 5.89 13.14
CA GLU A 60 -15.23 5.72 11.85
C GLU A 60 -14.42 4.83 10.90
N TYR A 61 -13.09 4.95 10.94
CA TYR A 61 -12.16 4.20 10.10
C TYR A 61 -11.43 3.13 10.92
N ASP A 62 -11.08 2.02 10.27
CA ASP A 62 -10.22 0.98 10.84
C ASP A 62 -8.74 1.38 10.81
N LEU A 63 -7.91 0.59 11.48
CA LEU A 63 -6.48 0.84 11.60
C LEU A 63 -5.82 0.78 10.20
N GLU A 64 -6.20 -0.22 9.42
CA GLU A 64 -5.70 -0.49 8.08
C GLU A 64 -5.98 0.68 7.15
N SER A 65 -7.21 1.21 7.07
CA SER A 65 -7.51 2.37 6.22
C SER A 65 -6.73 3.61 6.64
N MET A 66 -6.55 3.83 7.94
CA MET A 66 -5.75 4.96 8.44
C MET A 66 -4.28 4.83 8.05
N LEU A 67 -3.71 3.63 8.16
CA LEU A 67 -2.33 3.37 7.75
C LEU A 67 -2.16 3.44 6.24
N SER A 68 -3.08 2.85 5.47
CA SER A 68 -3.11 2.97 4.01
C SER A 68 -3.12 4.44 3.57
N ALA A 69 -4.02 5.25 4.11
CA ALA A 69 -4.10 6.67 3.80
C ALA A 69 -2.80 7.42 4.16
N PHE A 70 -2.22 7.12 5.32
CA PHE A 70 -0.96 7.73 5.76
C PHE A 70 0.23 7.34 4.86
N ILE A 71 0.34 6.06 4.48
CA ILE A 71 1.41 5.57 3.59
C ILE A 71 1.25 6.18 2.20
N LEU A 72 0.03 6.17 1.64
CA LEU A 72 -0.26 6.80 0.35
C LEU A 72 0.06 8.29 0.36
N GLN A 73 -0.27 9.00 1.45
CA GLN A 73 0.12 10.40 1.62
C GLN A 73 1.65 10.58 1.58
N LYS A 74 2.44 9.65 2.11
CA LYS A 74 3.91 9.75 2.08
C LYS A 74 4.51 9.42 0.72
N ILE A 75 3.85 8.57 -0.06
CA ILE A 75 4.34 8.15 -1.38
C ILE A 75 3.91 9.14 -2.47
N LEU A 76 2.68 9.64 -2.42
CA LEU A 76 2.06 10.46 -3.46
C LEU A 76 1.97 11.95 -3.12
N GLY A 77 2.15 12.30 -1.85
CA GLY A 77 2.04 13.68 -1.34
C GLY A 77 3.34 14.46 -1.33
#